data_AF-A0A7W9J4J1-F1
#
_entry.id   AF-A0A7W9J4J1-F1
#
_cell.length_a   1.000
_cell.length_b   1.000
_cell.length_c   1.000
_cell.angle_alpha   90.00
_cell.angle_beta   90.00
_cell.angle_gamma   90.00
#
_symmetry.space_group_name_H-M   'P 1'
#
loop_
_entity.id
_entity.type
_entity.pdbx_description
1 polymer ?
#
loop_
_entity_poly.entity_id
_entity_poly.type
_entity_poly.pdbx_seq_one_letter_code
_entity_poly.pdbx_strand_id
1 'polypeptide(L)'
;MNLSAFADLLASRGLRLLPGSHAVPVDLLVQLPDATIVRFTARGRTLRLRQYAADALTTIAIPTECGCGDHHPQTGPNRVTLSAYAEPLAERLIDGELVFGWTAHEAGLLRLADAAPYFFDLLAALPQHQRTLVGVA
;
A
#
# COMPACT_ATOMS: atom_id res chain seq x y z
N MET A 1 9.89 -14.04 -4.92
CA MET A 1 8.65 -13.44 -5.45
C MET A 1 8.90 -11.98 -5.79
N ASN A 2 8.50 -11.52 -6.99
CA ASN A 2 8.57 -10.11 -7.41
C ASN A 2 7.18 -9.45 -7.32
N LEU A 3 7.07 -8.14 -7.59
CA LEU A 3 5.80 -7.41 -7.51
C LEU A 3 4.74 -7.93 -8.49
N SER A 4 5.13 -8.37 -9.69
CA SER A 4 4.18 -8.89 -10.69
C SER A 4 3.51 -10.17 -10.17
N ALA A 5 4.29 -11.14 -9.73
CA ALA A 5 3.76 -12.38 -9.17
C ALA A 5 2.95 -12.14 -7.90
N PHE A 6 3.31 -11.13 -7.10
CA PHE A 6 2.51 -10.73 -5.94
C PHE A 6 1.21 -10.03 -6.35
N ALA A 7 1.20 -9.24 -7.42
CA ALA A 7 -0.02 -8.65 -7.97
C ALA A 7 -0.99 -9.73 -8.46
N ASP A 8 -0.50 -10.77 -9.14
CA ASP A 8 -1.32 -11.92 -9.55
C ASP A 8 -1.91 -12.65 -8.34
N LEU A 9 -1.10 -12.84 -7.29
CA LEU A 9 -1.55 -13.42 -6.03
C LEU A 9 -2.64 -12.58 -5.34
N LEU A 10 -2.50 -11.25 -5.34
CA LEU A 10 -3.52 -10.34 -4.82
C LEU A 10 -4.79 -10.39 -5.66
N ALA A 11 -4.67 -10.38 -6.98
CA ALA A 11 -5.79 -10.45 -7.92
C ALA A 11 -6.61 -11.72 -7.73
N SER A 12 -5.96 -12.87 -7.50
CA SER A 12 -6.64 -14.14 -7.17
C SER A 12 -7.48 -14.10 -5.88
N ARG A 13 -7.27 -13.09 -5.03
CA ARG A 13 -8.02 -12.83 -3.80
C ARG A 13 -8.95 -11.61 -3.90
N GLY A 14 -9.18 -11.08 -5.11
CA GLY A 14 -10.00 -9.90 -5.33
C GLY A 14 -9.36 -8.58 -4.88
N LEU A 15 -8.05 -8.59 -4.62
CA LEU A 15 -7.27 -7.42 -4.22
C LEU A 15 -6.50 -6.87 -5.43
N ARG A 16 -6.26 -5.55 -5.46
CA ARG A 16 -5.51 -4.93 -6.55
C ARG A 16 -4.27 -4.20 -6.02
N LEU A 17 -3.09 -4.62 -6.46
CA LEU A 17 -1.86 -3.88 -6.21
C LEU A 17 -1.88 -2.56 -6.99
N LEU A 18 -1.64 -1.46 -6.29
CA LEU A 18 -1.66 -0.12 -6.88
C LEU A 18 -0.24 0.34 -7.28
N PRO A 19 -0.14 1.21 -8.30
CA PRO A 19 1.09 1.92 -8.61
C PRO A 19 1.66 2.63 -7.38
N GLY A 20 3.00 2.71 -7.29
CA GLY A 20 3.69 3.24 -6.11
C GLY A 20 4.07 2.17 -5.07
N SER A 21 3.75 0.90 -5.32
CA SER A 21 4.23 -0.22 -4.50
C SER A 21 5.69 -0.59 -4.82
N HIS A 22 6.44 -0.96 -3.79
CA HIS A 22 7.87 -1.32 -3.85
C HIS A 22 8.12 -2.65 -3.11
N ALA A 23 9.00 -3.48 -3.65
CA ALA A 23 9.40 -4.75 -3.03
C ALA A 23 10.58 -4.63 -2.07
N VAL A 24 11.41 -3.59 -2.20
CA VAL A 24 12.60 -3.37 -1.37
C VAL A 24 12.82 -1.88 -1.12
N PRO A 25 12.76 -1.42 0.14
CA PRO A 25 12.05 -2.09 1.22
C PRO A 25 10.57 -2.25 0.87
N VAL A 26 9.89 -3.22 1.50
CA VAL A 26 8.49 -3.52 1.18
C VAL A 26 7.60 -2.34 1.58
N ASP A 27 6.90 -1.79 0.60
CA ASP A 27 5.90 -0.72 0.74
C ASP A 27 4.80 -1.00 -0.28
N LEU A 28 3.66 -1.52 0.16
CA LEU A 28 2.59 -1.99 -0.71
C LEU A 28 1.40 -1.08 -0.55
N LEU A 29 0.86 -0.61 -1.66
CA LEU A 29 -0.42 0.08 -1.72
C LEU A 29 -1.41 -0.85 -2.42
N VAL A 30 -2.48 -1.24 -1.73
CA VAL A 30 -3.42 -2.25 -2.21
C VAL A 30 -4.85 -1.74 -2.05
N GLN A 31 -5.64 -1.88 -3.11
CA GLN A 31 -7.08 -1.63 -3.06
C GLN A 31 -7.82 -2.92 -2.70
N LEU A 32 -8.71 -2.82 -1.71
CA LEU A 32 -9.59 -3.90 -1.27
C LEU A 32 -10.86 -3.95 -2.14
N PRO A 33 -11.68 -5.02 -2.05
CA PRO A 33 -12.89 -5.16 -2.89
C PRO A 33 -13.93 -4.07 -2.65
N ASP A 34 -13.93 -3.47 -1.46
CA ASP A 34 -14.78 -2.33 -1.09
C ASP A 34 -14.17 -0.97 -1.50
N ALA A 35 -13.16 -0.98 -2.36
CA ALA A 35 -12.41 0.18 -2.82
C ALA A 35 -11.63 0.93 -1.73
N THR A 36 -11.67 0.52 -0.45
CA THR A 36 -10.78 1.07 0.57
C THR A 36 -9.34 0.73 0.24
N ILE A 37 -8.43 1.57 0.72
CA ILE A 37 -7.00 1.46 0.40
C ILE A 37 -6.27 1.00 1.64
N VAL A 38 -5.38 0.03 1.51
CA VAL A 38 -4.44 -0.33 2.56
C VAL A 38 -3.01 -0.04 2.13
N ARG A 39 -2.21 0.46 3.07
CA ARG A 39 -0.76 0.59 2.91
C ARG A 39 -0.05 -0.32 3.91
N PHE A 40 0.75 -1.24 3.39
CA PHE A 40 1.62 -2.10 4.19
C PHE A 40 3.07 -1.67 4.05
N THR A 41 3.76 -1.49 5.16
CA THR A 41 5.17 -1.12 5.17
C THR A 41 5.98 -2.02 6.08
N ALA A 42 7.14 -2.47 5.61
CA ALA A 42 8.16 -3.11 6.41
C ALA A 42 9.35 -2.15 6.56
N ARG A 43 9.49 -1.52 7.73
CA ARG A 43 10.49 -0.46 7.97
C ARG A 43 11.07 -0.57 9.36
N GLY A 44 12.39 -0.40 9.49
CA GLY A 44 13.06 -0.54 10.78
C GLY A 44 12.79 -1.92 11.36
N ARG A 45 12.03 -1.98 12.45
CA ARG A 45 11.64 -3.21 13.15
C ARG A 45 10.13 -3.45 13.12
N THR A 46 9.40 -2.67 12.34
CA THR A 46 7.94 -2.65 12.37
C THR A 46 7.38 -3.08 11.03
N LEU A 47 6.41 -3.99 11.10
CA LEU A 47 5.49 -4.26 10.00
C LEU A 47 4.19 -3.55 10.33
N ARG A 48 3.72 -2.69 9.44
CA ARG A 48 2.54 -1.86 9.70
C ARG A 48 1.59 -1.95 8.52
N LEU A 49 0.31 -2.10 8.81
CA LEU A 49 -0.79 -1.98 7.86
C LEU A 49 -1.71 -0.84 8.30
N ARG A 50 -1.94 0.13 7.42
CA ARG A 50 -2.92 1.20 7.61
C ARG A 50 -4.03 1.08 6.58
N GLN A 51 -5.27 1.30 6.99
CA GLN A 51 -6.43 1.38 6.12
C GLN A 51 -6.85 2.84 5.95
N TYR A 52 -7.27 3.20 4.74
CA TYR A 52 -7.70 4.54 4.35
C TYR A 52 -9.00 4.45 3.53
N ALA A 53 -9.73 5.57 3.49
CA ALA A 53 -10.91 5.70 2.65
C ALA A 53 -10.59 5.56 1.15
N ALA A 54 -11.62 5.27 0.35
CA ALA A 54 -11.46 5.05 -1.10
C ALA A 54 -10.98 6.29 -1.87
N ASP A 55 -11.21 7.48 -1.33
CA ASP A 55 -10.81 8.78 -1.87
C ASP A 55 -9.46 9.27 -1.32
N ALA A 56 -8.75 8.45 -0.55
CA ALA A 56 -7.45 8.81 0.02
C ALA A 56 -6.32 8.93 -1.03
N LEU A 57 -6.57 8.51 -2.27
CA LEU A 57 -5.60 8.61 -3.35
C LEU A 57 -5.67 9.97 -4.05
N THR A 58 -4.51 10.54 -4.34
CA THR A 58 -4.36 11.72 -5.18
C THR A 58 -3.41 11.43 -6.33
N THR A 59 -3.46 12.27 -7.36
CA THR A 59 -2.56 12.21 -8.51
C THR A 59 -1.66 13.43 -8.52
N ILE A 60 -0.36 13.20 -8.62
CA ILE A 60 0.62 14.26 -8.84
C ILE A 60 1.16 14.18 -10.26
N ALA A 61 1.20 15.30 -10.97
CA ALA A 61 1.91 15.41 -12.22
C ALA A 61 3.40 15.63 -11.92
N ILE A 62 4.28 14.78 -12.43
CA ILE A 62 5.71 15.01 -12.33
C ILE A 62 6.08 16.00 -13.44
N PRO A 63 6.69 17.17 -13.12
CA PRO A 63 7.17 18.07 -14.15
C PRO A 63 8.23 17.37 -15.01
N THR A 64 8.14 17.50 -16.33
CA THR A 64 9.26 17.13 -17.22
C THR A 64 10.37 18.15 -17.10
N GLU A 65 11.62 17.71 -17.26
CA GLU A 65 12.84 18.55 -17.10
C GLU A 65 12.81 19.82 -17.96
N CYS A 66 12.34 19.73 -19.21
CA CYS A 66 12.25 20.87 -20.13
C CYS A 66 10.83 21.40 -20.34
N GLY A 67 9.81 20.52 -20.37
CA GLY A 67 8.38 20.92 -20.46
C GLY A 67 7.96 21.68 -21.72
N CYS A 68 8.85 21.86 -22.70
CA CYS A 68 8.58 22.69 -23.87
C CYS A 68 7.65 22.04 -24.90
N GLY A 69 7.43 20.73 -24.85
CA GLY A 69 6.68 19.99 -25.89
C GLY A 69 7.48 19.64 -27.14
N ASP A 70 8.64 20.27 -27.35
CA ASP A 70 9.48 20.06 -28.54
C ASP A 70 10.48 18.90 -28.38
N HIS A 71 11.09 18.78 -27.19
CA HIS A 71 12.08 17.73 -26.89
C HIS A 71 11.58 16.72 -25.86
N HIS A 72 10.61 17.12 -25.04
CA HIS A 72 9.93 16.27 -24.06
C HIS A 72 8.43 16.55 -24.06
N PRO A 73 7.57 15.59 -23.69
CA PRO A 73 6.14 15.81 -23.53
C PRO A 73 5.87 17.03 -22.64
N GLN A 74 4.85 17.83 -22.97
CA GLN A 74 4.48 19.03 -22.20
C GLN A 74 4.09 18.70 -20.74
N THR A 75 3.57 17.50 -20.50
CA THR A 75 3.23 16.99 -19.17
C THR A 75 4.02 15.73 -18.88
N GLY A 76 4.65 15.64 -17.71
CA GLY A 76 5.31 14.41 -17.31
C GLY A 76 4.30 13.38 -16.77
N PRO A 77 4.80 12.19 -16.40
CA PRO A 77 3.93 11.10 -15.98
C PRO A 77 3.17 11.46 -14.70
N ASN A 78 1.89 11.10 -14.68
CA ASN A 78 1.09 11.14 -13.48
C ASN A 78 1.48 9.99 -12.54
N ARG A 79 1.64 10.27 -11.25
CA ARG A 79 1.76 9.25 -10.20
C ARG A 79 0.59 9.30 -9.26
N VAL A 80 -0.02 8.15 -9.02
CA VAL A 80 -1.02 7.96 -7.96
C VAL A 80 -0.29 7.71 -6.65
N THR A 81 -0.68 8.43 -5.60
CA THR A 81 -0.11 8.32 -4.26
C THR A 81 -1.21 8.53 -3.22
N LEU A 82 -0.97 8.16 -1.96
CA LEU A 82 -1.80 8.64 -0.86
C LEU A 82 -1.67 10.16 -0.74
N SER A 83 -2.79 10.82 -0.49
CA SER A 83 -2.84 12.23 -0.12
C SER A 83 -2.04 12.48 1.16
N ALA A 84 -1.35 13.61 1.23
CA ALA A 84 -0.65 14.05 2.44
C ALA A 84 -1.62 14.28 3.62
N TYR A 85 -2.91 14.50 3.33
CA TYR A 85 -3.97 14.71 4.31
C TYR A 85 -4.84 13.47 4.53
N ALA A 86 -4.44 12.31 3.99
CA ALA A 86 -5.17 11.07 4.20
C ALA A 86 -4.96 10.58 5.64
N GLU A 87 -6.04 10.56 6.42
CA GLU A 87 -6.05 10.00 7.77
C GLU A 87 -6.37 8.50 7.74
N PRO A 88 -5.64 7.66 8.49
CA PRO A 88 -5.94 6.23 8.54
C PRO A 88 -7.24 5.97 9.32
N LEU A 89 -8.14 5.18 8.74
CA LEU A 89 -9.35 4.68 9.39
C LEU A 89 -9.02 3.65 10.47
N ALA A 90 -7.99 2.85 10.23
CA ALA A 90 -7.50 1.82 11.15
C ALA A 90 -6.01 1.55 10.93
N GLU A 91 -5.33 1.08 11.99
CA GLU A 91 -3.94 0.63 11.94
C GLU A 91 -3.79 -0.73 12.65
N ARG A 92 -2.92 -1.58 12.09
CA ARG A 92 -2.37 -2.77 12.75
C ARG A 92 -0.85 -2.76 12.60
N LEU A 93 -0.18 -3.22 13.65
CA LEU A 93 1.28 -3.27 13.70
C LEU A 93 1.76 -4.59 14.30
N ILE A 94 2.89 -5.07 13.78
CA ILE A 94 3.72 -6.07 14.43
C ILE A 94 4.98 -5.33 14.89
N ASP A 95 5.19 -5.36 16.19
CA ASP A 95 6.45 -4.93 16.77
C ASP A 95 7.44 -6.10 16.72
N GLY A 96 8.39 -6.02 15.81
CA GLY A 96 9.37 -7.09 15.63
C GLY A 96 10.38 -7.19 16.78
N GLU A 97 10.52 -6.17 17.62
CA GLU A 97 11.28 -6.31 18.87
C GLU A 97 10.61 -7.34 19.77
N LEU A 98 9.31 -7.16 20.01
CA LEU A 98 8.53 -8.00 20.91
C LEU A 98 8.29 -9.40 20.35
N VAL A 99 8.05 -9.50 19.05
CA VAL A 99 7.66 -10.78 18.42
C VAL A 99 8.87 -11.59 17.96
N PHE A 100 9.93 -10.93 17.47
CA PHE A 100 11.08 -11.62 16.85
C PHE A 100 12.42 -11.32 17.53
N GLY A 101 12.45 -10.44 18.54
CA GLY A 101 13.71 -10.00 19.15
C GLY A 101 14.53 -9.09 18.25
N TRP A 102 13.93 -8.41 17.26
CA TRP A 102 14.64 -7.51 16.36
C TRP A 102 15.23 -6.30 17.07
N THR A 103 16.43 -5.92 16.67
CA THR A 103 17.23 -4.90 17.36
C THR A 103 17.55 -3.69 16.49
N ALA A 104 17.41 -3.78 15.15
CA ALA A 104 17.84 -2.73 14.24
C ALA A 104 16.87 -2.46 13.07
N HIS A 105 17.12 -3.01 11.87
CA HIS A 105 16.39 -2.70 10.64
C HIS A 105 15.86 -3.94 9.92
N GLU A 106 15.71 -5.05 10.64
CA GLU A 106 15.39 -6.37 10.11
C GLU A 106 14.09 -6.39 9.29
N ALA A 107 13.06 -5.62 9.70
CA ALA A 107 11.83 -5.50 8.93
C ALA A 107 12.08 -4.90 7.53
N GLY A 108 12.95 -3.88 7.45
CA GLY A 108 13.32 -3.24 6.18
C GLY A 108 14.16 -4.11 5.25
N LEU A 109 14.74 -5.19 5.78
CA LEU A 109 15.54 -6.17 5.03
C LEU A 109 14.71 -7.36 4.53
N LEU A 110 13.45 -7.48 4.97
CA LEU A 110 12.57 -8.53 4.49
C LEU A 110 12.37 -8.43 2.99
N ARG A 111 12.47 -9.58 2.32
CA ARG A 111 12.07 -9.68 0.92
C ARG A 111 10.54 -9.72 0.87
N LEU A 112 9.97 -9.33 -0.27
CA LEU A 112 8.51 -9.38 -0.47
C LEU A 112 7.91 -10.76 -0.18
N ALA A 113 8.63 -11.84 -0.47
CA ALA A 113 8.18 -13.20 -0.16
C ALA A 113 8.00 -13.45 1.33
N ASP A 114 8.91 -12.93 2.15
CA ASP A 114 8.92 -13.12 3.60
C ASP A 114 7.96 -12.14 4.30
N ALA A 115 7.72 -10.97 3.69
CA ALA A 115 6.79 -9.97 4.20
C ALA A 115 5.32 -10.28 3.87
N ALA A 116 5.06 -11.04 2.80
CA ALA A 116 3.72 -11.32 2.30
C ALA A 116 2.79 -12.03 3.31
N PRO A 117 3.22 -13.04 4.09
CA PRO A 117 2.38 -13.64 5.12
C PRO A 117 1.88 -12.60 6.12
N TYR A 118 2.76 -11.74 6.63
CA TYR A 118 2.41 -10.69 7.58
C TYR A 118 1.45 -9.63 7.01
N PHE A 119 1.54 -9.35 5.70
CA PHE A 119 0.55 -8.52 5.03
C PHE A 119 -0.86 -9.13 5.16
N PHE A 120 -1.01 -10.42 4.86
CA PHE A 120 -2.30 -11.10 4.95
C PHE A 120 -2.79 -11.25 6.39
N ASP A 121 -1.89 -11.53 7.33
CA ASP A 121 -2.24 -11.63 8.75
C ASP A 121 -2.77 -10.30 9.30
N LEU A 122 -2.08 -9.20 9.00
CA LEU A 122 -2.54 -7.87 9.42
C LEU A 122 -3.82 -7.45 8.71
N LEU A 123 -3.99 -7.84 7.44
CA LEU A 123 -5.21 -7.55 6.67
C LEU A 123 -6.41 -8.28 7.27
N ALA A 124 -6.24 -9.54 7.67
CA ALA A 124 -7.29 -10.32 8.34
C ALA A 124 -7.67 -9.73 9.72
N ALA A 125 -6.73 -9.05 10.38
CA ALA A 125 -6.95 -8.42 11.69
C ALA A 125 -7.55 -7.00 11.61
N LEU A 126 -7.72 -6.43 10.40
CA LEU A 126 -8.35 -5.12 10.25
C LEU A 126 -9.86 -5.17 10.55
N PRO A 127 -10.45 -4.08 11.06
CA PRO A 127 -11.89 -3.99 11.22
C PRO A 127 -12.57 -4.14 9.85
N GLN A 128 -13.52 -5.06 9.74
CA GLN A 128 -14.35 -5.15 8.54
C GLN A 128 -15.37 -4.00 8.56
N HIS A 129 -15.27 -3.09 7.58
CA HIS A 129 -16.30 -2.07 7.41
C HIS A 129 -17.56 -2.72 6.82
N GLN A 130 -18.58 -2.91 7.65
CA GLN A 130 -19.92 -3.22 7.16
C GLN A 130 -20.46 -2.00 6.41
N ARG A 131 -20.46 -2.06 5.08
CA ARG A 131 -21.24 -1.11 4.28
C ARG A 131 -22.71 -1.37 4.58
N THR A 132 -23.34 -0.44 5.31
CA THR A 132 -24.79 -0.41 5.39
C THR A 132 -25.28 0.09 4.02
N LEU A 133 -25.82 -0.80 3.20
CA LEU A 133 -26.54 -0.40 2.00
C LEU A 133 -27.81 0.32 2.48
N VAL A 134 -27.82 1.65 2.41
CA VAL A 134 -29.05 2.41 2.60
C VAL A 134 -29.89 2.17 1.35
N GLY A 135 -30.89 1.29 1.46
CA GLY A 135 -31.86 1.07 0.40
C GLY A 135 -32.60 2.38 0.13
N VAL A 136 -32.47 2.90 -1.09
CA VAL A 136 -33.33 3.99 -1.57
C VAL A 136 -34.63 3.33 -2.01
N ALA A 137 -35.71 3.60 -1.25
CA ALA A 137 -37.06 3.15 -1.54
C ALA A 137 -37.69 3.95 -2.70
#